data_AF-A0AAV4ECF7-F1
#
_entry.id   AF-A0AAV4ECF7-F1
#
_cell.length_a   1.000
_cell.length_b   1.000
_cell.length_c   1.000
_cell.angle_alpha   90.00
_cell.angle_beta   90.00
_cell.angle_gamma   90.00
#
_symmetry.space_group_name_H-M   'P 1'
#
loop_
_entity.id
_entity.type
_entity.pdbx_description
1 polymer ?
#
loop_
_entity_poly.entity_id
_entity_poly.type
_entity_poly.pdbx_seq_one_letter_code
_entity_poly.pdbx_strand_id
1 'polypeptide(L)'
;MRSLPSNRYWYTFLFLLVATLASFAVTFFYNLGIVVVVEDNERLSPIVGPRSDKVQSLLMTFGRSGSSFTSDIIAHNEEVFYTFEPLSFLTRSKERTSVPRHLLTIGLEDFSRRVIESYLTCHFDFDTQKSLVNKHLFVTNSTKDFMSCLRQQDKPGIYYLDCYFQLVQNCTKHRNTLVKTIRFPVKWAKDLMVRLPNLKLIYLIRDPRATLLSQAKVLRNFKLPRDIDKASSLHCQWLSEDLVHLRQLRDMYPDRIKVVRYEHGVLDPQDFATEIYRFLGLAVNKKLRVSCLKFISYETKLYRTVIVL
;
A
#
# COMPACT_ATOMS: atom_id res chain seq x y z
N MET A 1 37.38 19.09 80.00
CA MET A 1 36.35 18.38 79.22
C MET A 1 35.39 19.38 78.58
N ARG A 2 35.54 19.66 77.29
CA ARG A 2 34.46 20.18 76.43
C ARG A 2 34.61 19.52 75.07
N SER A 3 33.67 18.65 74.74
CA SER A 3 33.60 17.90 73.48
C SER A 3 33.26 18.86 72.33
N LEU A 4 33.99 18.71 71.22
CA LEU A 4 33.73 19.41 69.96
C LEU A 4 32.41 18.94 69.34
N PRO A 5 31.62 19.83 68.72
CA PRO A 5 30.32 19.47 68.16
C PRO A 5 30.47 18.61 66.90
N SER A 6 29.55 17.66 66.78
CA SER A 6 29.44 16.63 65.76
C SER A 6 29.45 17.15 64.31
N ASN A 7 30.26 16.49 63.49
CA ASN A 7 30.49 16.69 62.05
C ASN A 7 29.20 16.64 61.18
N ARG A 8 28.07 16.21 61.74
CA ARG A 8 26.80 16.00 61.04
C ARG A 8 26.11 17.31 60.62
N TYR A 9 26.30 18.39 61.40
CA TYR A 9 25.69 19.69 61.12
C TYR A 9 26.32 20.42 59.92
N TRP A 10 27.61 20.19 59.68
CA TRP A 10 28.34 20.75 58.54
C TRP A 10 27.87 20.16 57.21
N TYR A 11 27.66 18.84 57.15
CA TYR A 11 27.13 18.20 55.94
C TYR A 11 25.70 18.63 55.62
N THR A 12 24.84 18.77 56.64
CA THR A 12 23.47 19.26 56.42
C THR A 12 23.45 20.72 55.95
N PHE A 13 24.34 21.56 56.49
CA PHE A 13 24.46 22.95 56.06
C PHE A 13 24.98 23.05 54.62
N LEU A 14 26.01 22.28 54.26
CA LEU A 14 26.56 22.24 52.91
C LEU A 14 25.51 21.74 51.90
N PHE A 15 24.73 20.72 52.26
CA PHE A 15 23.69 20.18 51.38
C PHE A 15 22.55 21.19 51.14
N LEU A 16 22.10 21.89 52.20
CA LEU A 16 21.10 22.96 52.08
C LEU A 16 21.63 24.14 51.25
N LEU A 17 22.91 24.49 51.38
CA LEU A 17 23.54 25.53 50.58
C LEU A 17 23.60 25.16 49.09
N VAL A 18 23.97 23.91 48.76
CA VAL A 18 24.01 23.43 47.37
C VAL A 18 22.60 23.35 46.77
N ALA A 19 21.62 22.87 47.53
CA ALA A 19 20.23 22.78 47.07
C ALA A 19 19.59 24.15 46.82
N THR A 20 19.88 25.15 47.67
CA THR A 20 19.39 26.51 47.49
C THR A 20 20.07 27.20 46.30
N LEU A 21 21.37 27.02 46.10
CA LEU A 21 22.09 27.53 44.93
C LEU A 21 21.59 26.90 43.61
N ALA A 22 21.31 25.60 43.60
CA ALA A 22 20.77 24.91 42.42
C ALA A 22 19.36 25.40 42.06
N SER A 23 18.49 25.60 43.05
CA SER A 23 17.15 26.15 42.84
C SER A 23 17.19 27.59 42.33
N PHE A 24 18.10 28.42 42.87
CA PHE A 24 18.30 29.79 42.40
C PHE A 24 18.82 29.84 40.96
N ALA A 25 19.75 28.94 40.60
CA ALA A 25 20.25 28.84 39.22
C ALA A 25 19.15 28.45 38.23
N VAL A 26 18.35 27.42 38.53
CA VAL A 26 17.23 26.98 37.66
C VAL A 26 16.22 28.11 37.46
N THR A 27 15.87 28.84 38.53
CA THR A 27 14.92 29.95 38.48
C THR A 27 15.50 31.17 37.74
N PHE A 28 16.81 31.41 37.88
CA PHE A 28 17.53 32.46 37.16
C PHE A 28 17.60 32.18 35.65
N PHE A 29 17.91 30.95 35.24
CA PHE A 29 17.91 30.54 33.83
C PHE A 29 16.51 30.57 33.21
N TYR A 30 15.47 30.21 33.96
CA TYR A 30 14.08 30.32 33.51
C TYR A 30 13.66 31.78 33.27
N ASN A 31 14.03 32.70 34.16
CA ASN A 31 13.67 34.13 34.03
C ASN A 31 14.50 34.87 32.98
N LEU A 32 15.70 34.39 32.64
CA LEU A 32 16.51 34.94 31.53
C LEU A 32 16.12 34.42 30.14
N GLY A 33 15.15 33.49 30.03
CA GLY A 33 14.70 32.97 28.74
C GLY A 33 15.77 32.18 27.98
N ILE A 34 16.81 31.69 28.66
CA ILE A 34 17.90 30.93 28.04
C ILE A 34 17.43 29.49 27.84
N VAL A 35 16.90 29.20 26.66
CA VAL A 35 16.71 27.83 26.18
C VAL A 35 18.08 27.29 25.76
N VAL A 36 18.64 26.37 26.54
CA VAL A 36 19.83 25.61 26.15
C VAL A 36 19.40 24.63 25.06
N VAL A 37 19.61 25.01 23.80
CA VAL A 37 19.50 24.09 22.67
C VAL A 37 20.73 23.20 22.72
N VAL A 38 20.53 21.94 23.13
CA VAL A 38 21.55 20.90 22.99
C VAL A 38 21.59 20.54 21.50
N GLU A 39 22.64 21.00 20.83
CA GLU A 39 22.90 20.70 19.43
C GLU A 39 23.52 19.29 19.34
N ASP A 40 22.67 18.26 19.30
CA ASP A 40 23.11 16.89 19.07
C ASP A 40 23.63 16.76 17.63
N ASN A 41 24.95 16.68 17.51
CA ASN A 41 25.67 16.52 16.25
C ASN A 41 25.71 15.04 15.79
N GLU A 42 24.59 14.33 15.92
CA GLU A 42 24.39 13.06 15.22
C GLU A 42 23.89 13.38 13.82
N ARG A 43 24.64 12.94 12.80
CA ARG A 43 24.17 12.89 11.41
C ARG A 43 22.94 11.99 11.34
N LEU A 44 21.75 12.53 11.62
CA LEU A 44 20.51 12.00 11.08
C LEU A 44 20.69 11.99 9.56
N SER A 45 20.86 10.81 8.98
CA SER A 45 20.59 10.59 7.57
C SER A 45 19.22 11.23 7.29
N PRO A 46 19.10 12.16 6.33
CA PRO A 46 17.82 12.82 6.09
C PRO A 46 16.79 11.73 5.84
N ILE A 47 15.66 11.80 6.55
CA ILE A 47 14.46 11.02 6.20
C ILE A 47 14.24 11.32 4.73
N VAL A 48 14.61 10.37 3.86
CA VAL A 48 14.58 10.55 2.42
C VAL A 48 13.11 10.75 2.07
N GLY A 49 12.72 12.01 1.87
CA GLY A 49 11.42 12.37 1.33
C GLY A 49 11.20 11.62 0.02
N PRO A 50 9.94 11.45 -0.42
CA PRO A 50 9.63 10.68 -1.61
C PRO A 50 10.52 11.13 -2.77
N ARG A 51 11.33 10.21 -3.27
CA ARG A 51 12.25 10.44 -4.38
C ARG A 51 11.43 11.00 -5.54
N SER A 52 11.79 12.19 -6.03
CA SER A 52 11.06 12.90 -7.09
C SER A 52 10.94 12.10 -8.39
N ASP A 53 11.73 11.04 -8.56
CA ASP A 53 11.76 10.13 -9.71
C ASP A 53 11.00 8.81 -9.48
N LYS A 54 10.43 8.57 -8.29
CA LYS A 54 9.69 7.34 -7.99
C LYS A 54 8.42 7.27 -8.83
N VAL A 55 8.26 6.18 -9.59
CA VAL A 55 7.05 5.89 -10.36
C VAL A 55 6.04 5.20 -9.46
N GLN A 56 4.85 5.80 -9.34
CA GLN A 56 3.75 5.25 -8.55
C GLN A 56 2.75 4.61 -9.50
N SER A 57 2.34 3.39 -9.22
CA SER A 57 1.43 2.63 -10.09
C SER A 57 0.23 2.15 -9.31
N LEU A 58 -0.97 2.47 -9.81
CA LEU A 58 -2.23 1.99 -9.25
C LEU A 58 -2.91 1.06 -10.26
N LEU A 59 -2.99 -0.24 -9.95
CA LEU A 59 -3.72 -1.23 -10.74
C LEU A 59 -5.13 -1.42 -10.18
N MET A 60 -6.13 -1.06 -10.97
CA MET A 60 -7.55 -1.10 -10.61
C MET A 60 -8.33 -2.02 -11.53
N THR A 61 -9.32 -2.71 -10.98
CA THR A 61 -10.27 -3.53 -11.73
C THR A 61 -11.37 -4.08 -10.80
N PHE A 62 -12.38 -4.73 -11.37
CA PHE A 62 -13.27 -5.62 -10.65
C PHE A 62 -12.57 -6.90 -10.16
N GLY A 63 -13.11 -7.47 -9.09
CA GLY A 63 -12.68 -8.77 -8.60
C GLY A 63 -12.91 -9.86 -9.63
N ARG A 64 -11.94 -10.78 -9.76
CA ARG A 64 -11.92 -11.90 -10.73
C ARG A 64 -11.63 -11.51 -12.18
N SER A 65 -11.08 -10.32 -12.42
CA SER A 65 -10.66 -9.88 -13.76
C SER A 65 -9.19 -10.14 -14.10
N GLY A 66 -8.43 -10.86 -13.27
CA GLY A 66 -7.02 -11.18 -13.56
C GLY A 66 -5.98 -10.19 -12.98
N SER A 67 -6.36 -9.40 -11.97
CA SER A 67 -5.46 -8.43 -11.34
C SER A 67 -4.22 -9.06 -10.70
N SER A 68 -4.35 -10.26 -10.13
CA SER A 68 -3.22 -10.97 -9.50
C SER A 68 -2.19 -11.36 -10.57
N PHE A 69 -2.63 -12.00 -11.65
CA PHE A 69 -1.79 -12.32 -12.80
C PHE A 69 -1.06 -11.09 -13.33
N THR A 70 -1.78 -9.99 -13.56
CA THR A 70 -1.20 -8.74 -14.07
C THR A 70 -0.19 -8.14 -13.09
N SER A 71 -0.51 -8.15 -11.78
CA SER A 71 0.43 -7.66 -10.76
C SER A 71 1.66 -8.53 -10.63
N ASP A 72 1.53 -9.85 -10.72
CA ASP A 72 2.65 -10.79 -10.61
C ASP A 72 3.61 -10.63 -11.78
N ILE A 73 3.11 -10.31 -12.99
CA ILE A 73 3.93 -9.90 -14.13
C ILE A 73 4.73 -8.64 -13.80
N ILE A 74 4.08 -7.59 -13.27
CA ILE A 74 4.75 -6.32 -12.95
C ILE A 74 5.77 -6.50 -11.83
N ALA A 75 5.36 -7.16 -10.74
CA ALA A 75 6.16 -7.39 -9.54
C ALA A 75 7.29 -8.41 -9.74
N HIS A 76 7.40 -9.03 -10.93
CA HIS A 76 8.56 -9.84 -11.29
C HIS A 76 9.84 -9.00 -11.43
N ASN A 77 9.72 -7.69 -11.67
CA ASN A 77 10.84 -6.77 -11.65
C ASN A 77 11.20 -6.40 -10.19
N GLU A 78 12.48 -6.56 -9.84
CA GLU A 78 13.01 -6.35 -8.48
C GLU A 78 13.01 -4.87 -8.05
N GLU A 79 12.82 -3.92 -8.97
CA GLU A 79 12.67 -2.50 -8.65
C GLU A 79 11.24 -2.12 -8.20
N VAL A 80 10.30 -3.08 -8.19
CA VAL A 80 8.89 -2.86 -7.83
C VAL A 80 8.61 -3.29 -6.38
N PHE A 81 8.20 -2.33 -5.55
CA PHE A 81 7.58 -2.59 -4.27
C PHE A 81 6.07 -2.82 -4.46
N TYR A 82 5.61 -4.06 -4.29
CA TYR A 82 4.24 -4.47 -4.57
C TYR A 82 3.38 -4.64 -3.31
N THR A 83 2.26 -3.91 -3.24
CA THR A 83 1.23 -4.03 -2.19
C THR A 83 -0.07 -4.62 -2.76
N PHE A 84 -0.52 -5.73 -2.15
CA PHE A 84 -1.74 -6.44 -2.53
C PHE A 84 -2.94 -6.02 -1.67
N GLU A 85 -3.95 -5.41 -2.29
CA GLU A 85 -5.25 -5.08 -1.67
C GLU A 85 -5.15 -4.34 -0.33
N PRO A 86 -4.48 -3.18 -0.25
CA PRO A 86 -4.31 -2.47 1.02
C PRO A 86 -5.64 -2.07 1.68
N LEU A 87 -6.74 -1.94 0.91
CA LEU A 87 -8.08 -1.61 1.41
C LEU A 87 -8.90 -2.82 1.89
N SER A 88 -8.38 -4.05 1.86
CA SER A 88 -9.17 -5.23 2.23
C SER A 88 -9.58 -5.28 3.69
N PHE A 89 -8.87 -4.60 4.58
CA PHE A 89 -9.26 -4.50 6.00
C PHE A 89 -10.53 -3.66 6.21
N LEU A 90 -10.89 -2.78 5.26
CA LEU A 90 -12.10 -1.96 5.33
C LEU A 90 -13.38 -2.73 5.02
N THR A 91 -13.28 -3.84 4.30
CA THR A 91 -14.44 -4.67 3.99
C THR A 91 -14.87 -5.46 5.22
N ARG A 92 -15.68 -4.84 6.09
CA ARG A 92 -16.16 -5.38 7.38
C ARG A 92 -17.25 -6.44 7.23
N SER A 93 -17.96 -6.49 6.11
CA SER A 93 -19.08 -7.42 5.95
C SER A 93 -18.60 -8.79 5.46
N LYS A 94 -18.88 -9.83 6.24
CA LYS A 94 -18.86 -11.24 5.79
C LYS A 94 -20.02 -11.54 4.83
N GLU A 95 -20.91 -10.59 4.57
CA GLU A 95 -22.02 -10.79 3.64
C GLU A 95 -21.48 -11.00 2.23
N ARG A 96 -21.91 -12.11 1.67
CA ARG A 96 -21.73 -12.47 0.29
C ARG A 96 -22.76 -11.68 -0.52
N THR A 97 -22.46 -10.41 -0.77
CA THR A 97 -23.36 -9.53 -1.54
C THR A 97 -23.01 -9.58 -3.02
N SER A 98 -24.02 -9.48 -3.89
CA SER A 98 -23.82 -9.36 -5.35
C SER A 98 -23.13 -8.04 -5.75
N VAL A 99 -22.79 -7.20 -4.78
CA VAL A 99 -22.27 -5.85 -4.95
C VAL A 99 -20.75 -5.92 -5.23
N PRO A 100 -20.25 -5.20 -6.25
CA PRO A 100 -18.82 -5.04 -6.47
C PRO A 100 -18.04 -4.61 -5.22
N ARG A 101 -16.84 -5.18 -5.00
CA ARG A 101 -16.09 -4.96 -3.75
C ARG A 101 -15.65 -3.52 -3.50
N HIS A 102 -15.50 -2.70 -4.54
CA HIS A 102 -15.20 -1.26 -4.38
C HIS A 102 -16.35 -0.44 -3.80
N LEU A 103 -17.54 -1.02 -3.69
CA LEU A 103 -18.69 -0.38 -3.07
C LEU A 103 -18.79 -0.72 -1.58
N LEU A 104 -18.04 -1.71 -1.12
CA LEU A 104 -17.94 -2.04 0.30
C LEU A 104 -17.10 -1.01 1.08
N THR A 105 -16.53 -0.01 0.39
CA THR A 105 -15.79 1.12 0.96
C THR A 105 -16.54 2.45 0.82
N ILE A 106 -17.82 2.44 0.40
CA ILE A 106 -18.64 3.66 0.32
C ILE A 106 -18.71 4.33 1.70
N GLY A 107 -18.55 5.65 1.73
CA GLY A 107 -18.48 6.45 2.96
C GLY A 107 -17.10 6.51 3.60
N LEU A 108 -16.11 5.81 3.05
CA LEU A 108 -14.70 5.84 3.48
C LEU A 108 -13.79 6.39 2.38
N GLU A 109 -14.30 7.29 1.55
CA GLU A 109 -13.60 7.80 0.36
C GLU A 109 -12.27 8.47 0.73
N ASP A 110 -12.29 9.47 1.61
CA ASP A 110 -11.09 10.19 2.05
C ASP A 110 -10.07 9.25 2.68
N PHE A 111 -10.53 8.38 3.57
CA PHE A 111 -9.65 7.42 4.22
C PHE A 111 -9.06 6.40 3.22
N SER A 112 -9.86 5.92 2.26
CA SER A 112 -9.39 5.00 1.22
C SER A 112 -8.35 5.66 0.33
N ARG A 113 -8.54 6.93 -0.05
CA ARG A 113 -7.55 7.71 -0.81
C ARG A 113 -6.24 7.84 -0.03
N ARG A 114 -6.30 8.26 1.24
CA ARG A 114 -5.12 8.41 2.08
C ARG A 114 -4.38 7.08 2.26
N VAL A 115 -5.08 5.98 2.47
CA VAL A 115 -4.44 4.65 2.56
C VAL A 115 -3.74 4.30 1.25
N ILE A 116 -4.39 4.44 0.09
CA ILE A 116 -3.77 4.15 -1.21
C ILE A 116 -2.52 5.03 -1.41
N GLU A 117 -2.64 6.31 -1.14
CA GLU A 117 -1.52 7.26 -1.21
C GLU A 117 -0.37 6.84 -0.31
N SER A 118 -0.62 6.44 0.95
CA SER A 118 0.44 6.02 1.87
C SER A 118 1.26 4.86 1.33
N TYR A 119 0.64 3.88 0.68
CA TYR A 119 1.36 2.78 0.04
C TYR A 119 2.06 3.18 -1.26
N LEU A 120 1.54 4.18 -1.99
CA LEU A 120 2.18 4.71 -3.19
C LEU A 120 3.41 5.55 -2.84
N THR A 121 3.35 6.35 -1.78
CA THR A 121 4.39 7.30 -1.36
C THR A 121 5.32 6.76 -0.28
N CYS A 122 4.98 5.61 0.32
CA CYS A 122 5.65 5.03 1.49
C CYS A 122 5.55 5.90 2.77
N HIS A 123 4.54 6.76 2.85
CA HIS A 123 4.33 7.68 3.98
C HIS A 123 3.00 7.39 4.69
N PHE A 124 3.07 6.91 5.93
CA PHE A 124 1.89 6.54 6.72
C PHE A 124 1.67 7.53 7.87
N ASP A 125 0.55 8.23 7.83
CA ASP A 125 0.06 9.01 8.96
C ASP A 125 -0.54 8.12 10.06
N PHE A 126 -0.86 8.71 11.21
CA PHE A 126 -1.41 8.01 12.36
C PHE A 126 -2.67 7.17 12.06
N ASP A 127 -3.53 7.65 11.17
CA ASP A 127 -4.76 6.94 10.82
C ASP A 127 -4.52 5.81 9.82
N THR A 128 -3.72 6.07 8.79
CA THR A 128 -3.44 5.13 7.71
C THR A 128 -2.56 3.97 8.17
N GLN A 129 -1.80 4.12 9.26
CA GLN A 129 -1.12 3.02 9.94
C GLN A 129 -2.08 1.88 10.35
N LYS A 130 -3.38 2.15 10.55
CA LYS A 130 -4.40 1.11 10.77
C LYS A 130 -4.51 0.12 9.59
N SER A 131 -4.07 0.49 8.40
CA SER A 131 -4.00 -0.43 7.24
C SER A 131 -2.89 -1.46 7.37
N LEU A 132 -1.88 -1.23 8.21
CA LEU A 132 -0.71 -2.11 8.36
C LEU A 132 -1.02 -3.43 9.07
N VAL A 133 -2.17 -3.56 9.73
CA VAL A 133 -2.63 -4.84 10.29
C VAL A 133 -3.37 -5.71 9.27
N ASN A 134 -3.46 -5.26 8.01
CA ASN A 134 -4.15 -5.98 6.95
C ASN A 134 -3.46 -7.32 6.64
N LYS A 135 -4.18 -8.43 6.85
CA LYS A 135 -3.68 -9.80 6.60
C LYS A 135 -3.20 -10.02 5.17
N HIS A 136 -3.69 -9.25 4.20
CA HIS A 136 -3.26 -9.36 2.80
C HIS A 136 -1.82 -8.90 2.55
N LEU A 137 -1.20 -8.21 3.50
CA LEU A 137 0.22 -7.88 3.43
C LEU A 137 1.13 -9.12 3.53
N PHE A 138 0.61 -10.31 3.86
CA PHE A 138 1.35 -11.57 3.73
C PHE A 138 1.48 -12.10 2.30
N VAL A 139 0.73 -11.55 1.33
CA VAL A 139 0.64 -12.11 -0.02
C VAL A 139 1.88 -11.79 -0.86
N THR A 140 2.53 -10.66 -0.64
CA THR A 140 3.63 -10.18 -1.51
C THR A 140 4.98 -10.33 -0.83
N ASN A 141 6.03 -10.55 -1.62
CA ASN A 141 7.41 -10.54 -1.10
C ASN A 141 7.80 -9.18 -0.52
N SER A 142 7.21 -8.09 -1.01
CA SER A 142 7.51 -6.73 -0.54
C SER A 142 7.03 -6.46 0.88
N THR A 143 5.94 -7.11 1.33
CA THR A 143 5.31 -6.83 2.63
C THR A 143 5.22 -8.03 3.59
N LYS A 144 5.49 -9.27 3.13
CA LYS A 144 5.39 -10.48 3.97
C LYS A 144 6.35 -10.47 5.18
N ASP A 145 7.54 -9.91 5.01
CA ASP A 145 8.57 -9.92 6.07
C ASP A 145 8.16 -8.97 7.19
N PHE A 146 7.65 -7.78 6.83
CA PHE A 146 7.01 -6.84 7.77
C PHE A 146 5.90 -7.52 8.57
N MET A 147 5.00 -8.23 7.88
CA MET A 147 3.91 -8.89 8.57
C MET A 147 4.35 -10.06 9.44
N SER A 148 5.40 -10.78 9.02
CA SER A 148 6.01 -11.84 9.82
C SER A 148 6.66 -11.27 11.08
N CYS A 149 7.30 -10.11 10.96
CA CYS A 149 7.84 -9.32 12.07
C CYS A 149 6.73 -8.93 13.06
N LEU A 150 5.62 -8.37 12.58
CA LEU A 150 4.48 -7.97 13.43
C LEU A 150 3.78 -9.12 14.16
N ARG A 151 3.89 -10.36 13.69
CA ARG A 151 3.22 -11.53 14.32
C ARG A 151 4.02 -12.17 15.45
N GLN A 152 5.26 -11.75 15.68
CA GLN A 152 6.05 -12.29 16.77
C GLN A 152 5.43 -11.93 18.12
N GLN A 153 5.29 -12.92 19.00
CA GLN A 153 4.76 -12.73 20.34
C GLN A 153 5.86 -12.28 21.32
N ASP A 154 5.45 -11.66 22.43
CA ASP A 154 6.30 -11.30 23.56
C ASP A 154 7.49 -10.38 23.24
N LYS A 155 7.29 -9.46 22.30
CA LYS A 155 8.27 -8.43 21.93
C LYS A 155 7.93 -7.08 22.55
N PRO A 156 8.94 -6.29 22.99
CA PRO A 156 8.72 -4.92 23.47
C PRO A 156 8.25 -4.00 22.34
N GLY A 157 7.58 -2.89 22.67
CA GLY A 157 7.04 -1.93 21.71
C GLY A 157 8.04 -1.46 20.64
N ILE A 158 9.30 -1.23 21.04
CA ILE A 158 10.40 -0.81 20.16
C ILE A 158 10.64 -1.77 18.99
N TYR A 159 10.43 -3.07 19.20
CA TYR A 159 10.60 -4.08 18.16
C TYR A 159 9.63 -3.87 16.99
N TYR A 160 8.38 -3.47 17.28
CA TYR A 160 7.38 -3.21 16.25
C TYR A 160 7.67 -1.91 15.48
N LEU A 161 8.34 -0.94 16.11
CA LEU A 161 8.85 0.24 15.41
C LEU A 161 9.93 -0.15 14.40
N ASP A 162 10.84 -1.07 14.75
CA ASP A 162 11.83 -1.60 13.80
C ASP A 162 11.16 -2.31 12.61
N CYS A 163 10.13 -3.12 12.85
CA CYS A 163 9.33 -3.72 11.77
C CYS A 163 8.78 -2.64 10.82
N TYR A 164 8.19 -1.58 11.38
CA TYR A 164 7.65 -0.47 10.61
C TYR A 164 8.74 0.27 9.80
N PHE A 165 9.87 0.59 10.42
CA PHE A 165 10.98 1.24 9.72
C PHE A 165 11.54 0.38 8.60
N GLN A 166 11.65 -0.93 8.79
CA GLN A 166 12.05 -1.86 7.73
C GLN A 166 11.05 -1.84 6.55
N LEU A 167 9.74 -1.81 6.83
CA LEU A 167 8.73 -1.69 5.78
C LEU A 167 8.91 -0.39 5.00
N VAL A 168 9.00 0.74 5.69
CA VAL A 168 9.12 2.07 5.06
C VAL A 168 10.43 2.15 4.27
N GLN A 169 11.56 1.73 4.84
CA GLN A 169 12.84 1.71 4.15
C GLN A 169 12.80 0.80 2.92
N ASN A 170 12.20 -0.39 3.04
CA ASN A 170 12.01 -1.29 1.91
C ASN A 170 11.12 -0.65 0.85
N CYS A 171 10.04 0.04 1.21
CA CYS A 171 9.20 0.75 0.25
C CYS A 171 9.95 1.90 -0.43
N THR A 172 10.63 2.76 0.35
CA THR A 172 11.30 3.96 -0.14
C THR A 172 12.46 3.63 -1.07
N LYS A 173 13.24 2.57 -0.81
CA LYS A 173 14.39 2.20 -1.65
C LYS A 173 14.03 1.73 -3.06
N HIS A 174 12.82 1.18 -3.27
CA HIS A 174 12.39 0.72 -4.60
C HIS A 174 12.02 1.91 -5.49
N ARG A 175 12.40 1.87 -6.76
CA ARG A 175 12.09 2.96 -7.72
C ARG A 175 10.64 2.99 -8.16
N ASN A 176 9.95 1.86 -8.08
CA ASN A 176 8.55 1.73 -8.46
C ASN A 176 7.72 1.25 -7.26
N THR A 177 6.59 1.88 -7.01
CA THR A 177 5.56 1.34 -6.10
C THR A 177 4.36 0.89 -6.92
N LEU A 178 3.87 -0.32 -6.63
CA LEU A 178 2.67 -0.87 -7.24
C LEU A 178 1.65 -1.16 -6.14
N VAL A 179 0.50 -0.51 -6.23
CA VAL A 179 -0.68 -0.84 -5.44
C VAL A 179 -1.70 -1.49 -6.35
N LYS A 180 -2.10 -2.73 -6.03
CA LYS A 180 -3.24 -3.38 -6.68
C LYS A 180 -4.43 -3.38 -5.76
N THR A 181 -5.59 -2.97 -6.26
CA THR A 181 -6.85 -3.03 -5.51
C THR A 181 -8.05 -3.30 -6.41
N ILE A 182 -9.01 -4.06 -5.89
CA ILE A 182 -10.35 -4.21 -6.49
C ILE A 182 -11.44 -3.47 -5.70
N ARG A 183 -11.00 -2.61 -4.78
CA ARG A 183 -11.81 -1.94 -3.77
C ARG A 183 -11.76 -0.41 -3.89
N PHE A 184 -11.40 0.11 -5.06
CA PHE A 184 -11.25 1.53 -5.31
C PHE A 184 -11.97 1.84 -6.64
N PRO A 185 -12.97 2.75 -6.66
CA PRO A 185 -13.62 3.24 -7.87
C PRO A 185 -12.74 4.23 -8.64
N VAL A 186 -12.85 4.29 -9.97
CA VAL A 186 -12.00 5.16 -10.82
C VAL A 186 -12.20 6.64 -10.50
N LYS A 187 -13.41 7.06 -10.14
CA LYS A 187 -13.69 8.46 -9.78
C LYS A 187 -12.81 9.00 -8.66
N TRP A 188 -12.40 8.15 -7.71
CA TRP A 188 -11.54 8.55 -6.59
C TRP A 188 -10.07 8.72 -7.00
N ALA A 189 -9.65 8.11 -8.12
CA ALA A 189 -8.30 8.21 -8.62
C ALA A 189 -7.96 9.62 -9.13
N LYS A 190 -8.94 10.42 -9.53
CA LYS A 190 -8.73 11.79 -10.03
C LYS A 190 -7.93 12.65 -9.04
N ASP A 191 -8.33 12.64 -7.77
CA ASP A 191 -7.67 13.40 -6.71
C ASP A 191 -6.20 12.95 -6.52
N LEU A 192 -5.96 11.63 -6.52
CA LEU A 192 -4.60 11.09 -6.45
C LEU A 192 -3.75 11.50 -7.65
N MET A 193 -4.30 11.49 -8.87
CA MET A 193 -3.59 11.87 -10.09
C MET A 193 -3.19 13.35 -10.13
N VAL A 194 -3.94 14.21 -9.43
CA VAL A 194 -3.61 15.63 -9.25
C VAL A 194 -2.47 15.78 -8.25
N ARG A 195 -2.54 15.09 -7.11
CA ARG A 195 -1.58 15.24 -6.01
C ARG A 195 -0.26 14.50 -6.23
N LEU A 196 -0.29 13.43 -7.04
CA LEU A 196 0.86 12.59 -7.37
C LEU A 196 1.20 12.73 -8.86
N PRO A 197 2.14 13.60 -9.24
CA PRO A 197 2.44 13.87 -10.66
C PRO A 197 3.00 12.65 -11.40
N ASN A 198 3.69 11.74 -10.69
CA ASN A 198 4.26 10.52 -11.26
C ASN A 198 3.32 9.30 -11.18
N LEU A 199 2.09 9.48 -10.71
CA LEU A 199 1.11 8.38 -10.64
C LEU A 199 0.69 7.95 -12.04
N LYS A 200 0.81 6.66 -12.30
CA LYS A 200 0.32 5.95 -13.46
C LYS A 200 -0.82 5.02 -13.05
N LEU A 201 -1.94 5.11 -13.75
CA LEU A 201 -3.10 4.26 -13.56
C LEU A 201 -3.13 3.16 -14.61
N ILE A 202 -3.29 1.91 -14.17
CA ILE A 202 -3.59 0.77 -15.03
C ILE A 202 -5.01 0.29 -14.70
N TYR A 203 -5.91 0.30 -15.67
CA TYR A 203 -7.24 -0.25 -15.55
C TYR A 203 -7.36 -1.54 -16.35
N LEU A 204 -7.55 -2.67 -15.65
CA LEU A 204 -7.67 -3.98 -16.27
C LEU A 204 -9.15 -4.30 -16.53
N ILE A 205 -9.46 -4.65 -17.77
CA ILE A 205 -10.80 -5.07 -18.20
C ILE A 205 -10.77 -6.55 -18.53
N ARG A 206 -11.83 -7.26 -18.16
CA ARG A 206 -12.10 -8.65 -18.54
C ARG A 206 -13.54 -8.75 -19.02
N ASP A 207 -13.83 -9.71 -19.88
CA ASP A 207 -15.21 -10.07 -20.24
C ASP A 207 -16.09 -10.20 -18.98
N PRO A 208 -17.20 -9.41 -18.88
CA PRO A 208 -18.11 -9.47 -17.75
C PRO A 208 -18.70 -10.86 -17.51
N ARG A 209 -18.96 -11.64 -18.56
CA ARG A 209 -19.53 -12.99 -18.44
C ARG A 209 -18.57 -13.92 -17.71
N ALA A 210 -17.30 -13.92 -18.12
CA ALA A 210 -16.25 -14.70 -17.47
C ALA A 210 -15.99 -14.22 -16.03
N THR A 211 -16.05 -12.90 -15.83
CA THR A 211 -15.88 -12.27 -14.51
C THR A 211 -17.00 -12.70 -13.55
N LEU A 212 -18.26 -12.55 -13.96
CA LEU A 212 -19.44 -12.92 -13.18
C LEU A 212 -19.47 -14.43 -12.87
N LEU A 213 -19.20 -15.28 -13.87
CA LEU A 213 -19.10 -16.73 -13.66
C LEU A 213 -18.05 -17.07 -12.60
N SER A 214 -16.88 -16.43 -12.66
CA SER A 214 -15.82 -16.63 -11.66
C SER A 214 -16.18 -16.07 -10.28
N GLN A 215 -16.89 -14.95 -10.23
CA GLN A 215 -17.36 -14.36 -8.97
C GLN A 215 -18.35 -15.28 -8.26
N ALA A 216 -19.36 -15.80 -8.99
CA ALA A 216 -20.31 -16.76 -8.46
C ALA A 216 -19.62 -18.02 -7.89
N LYS A 217 -18.62 -18.57 -8.61
CA LYS A 217 -17.91 -19.78 -8.20
C LYS A 217 -16.95 -19.54 -7.02
N VAL A 218 -16.12 -18.50 -7.09
CA VAL A 218 -14.98 -18.30 -6.18
C VAL A 218 -15.30 -17.36 -5.03
N LEU A 219 -15.98 -16.24 -5.32
CA LEU A 219 -16.37 -15.30 -4.27
C LEU A 219 -17.68 -15.71 -3.60
N ARG A 220 -18.48 -16.54 -4.26
CA ARG A 220 -19.79 -17.04 -3.79
C ARG A 220 -20.71 -15.90 -3.39
N ASN A 221 -20.58 -14.76 -4.08
CA ASN A 221 -21.18 -13.48 -3.75
C ASN A 221 -22.60 -13.34 -4.32
N PHE A 222 -22.99 -14.21 -5.26
CA PHE A 222 -24.34 -14.43 -5.74
C PHE A 222 -24.48 -15.87 -6.25
N LYS A 223 -25.70 -16.36 -6.48
CA LYS A 223 -25.97 -17.74 -6.95
C LYS A 223 -26.38 -17.75 -8.42
N LEU A 224 -25.79 -18.65 -9.19
CA LEU A 224 -26.22 -18.95 -10.56
C LEU A 224 -27.26 -20.09 -10.57
N PRO A 225 -28.23 -20.07 -11.50
CA PRO A 225 -28.57 -18.97 -12.40
C PRO A 225 -29.41 -17.87 -11.73
N ARG A 226 -29.94 -18.11 -10.52
CA ARG A 226 -30.96 -17.30 -9.83
C ARG A 226 -30.71 -15.80 -9.81
N ASP A 227 -29.48 -15.38 -9.50
CA ASP A 227 -29.16 -13.98 -9.20
C ASP A 227 -28.43 -13.29 -10.36
N ILE A 228 -28.35 -13.91 -11.55
CA ILE A 228 -27.52 -13.42 -12.65
C ILE A 228 -27.97 -12.05 -13.17
N ASP A 229 -29.27 -11.81 -13.30
CA ASP A 229 -29.80 -10.55 -13.86
C ASP A 229 -29.42 -9.36 -12.98
N LYS A 230 -29.55 -9.52 -11.66
CA LYS A 230 -29.13 -8.51 -10.68
C LYS A 230 -27.62 -8.32 -10.68
N ALA A 231 -26.86 -9.41 -10.68
CA ALA A 231 -25.40 -9.35 -10.64
C ALA A 231 -24.81 -8.72 -11.92
N SER A 232 -25.35 -9.07 -13.08
CA SER A 232 -24.93 -8.52 -14.37
C SER A 232 -25.30 -7.04 -14.50
N SER A 233 -26.53 -6.66 -14.14
CA SER A 233 -26.98 -5.27 -14.17
C SER A 233 -26.12 -4.38 -13.29
N LEU A 234 -25.85 -4.80 -12.04
CA LEU A 234 -24.96 -4.07 -11.14
C LEU A 234 -23.55 -3.99 -11.72
N HIS A 235 -22.96 -5.12 -12.15
CA HIS A 235 -21.60 -5.12 -12.69
C HIS A 235 -21.46 -4.17 -13.90
N CYS A 236 -22.39 -4.23 -14.84
CA CYS A 236 -22.39 -3.38 -16.02
C CYS A 236 -22.61 -1.91 -15.69
N GLN A 237 -23.49 -1.59 -14.74
CA GLN A 237 -23.69 -0.21 -14.27
C GLN A 237 -22.39 0.39 -13.74
N TRP A 238 -21.70 -0.32 -12.84
CA TRP A 238 -20.46 0.19 -12.24
C TRP A 238 -19.29 0.19 -13.21
N LEU A 239 -19.22 -0.81 -14.11
CA LEU A 239 -18.22 -0.81 -15.18
C LEU A 239 -18.42 0.41 -16.09
N SER A 240 -19.67 0.74 -16.43
CA SER A 240 -20.00 1.92 -17.23
C SER A 240 -19.56 3.22 -16.53
N GLU A 241 -19.85 3.36 -15.23
CA GLU A 241 -19.41 4.52 -14.43
C GLU A 241 -17.88 4.66 -14.41
N ASP A 242 -17.16 3.55 -14.13
CA ASP A 242 -15.69 3.54 -14.16
C ASP A 242 -15.16 3.93 -15.54
N LEU A 243 -15.75 3.43 -16.63
CA LEU A 243 -15.34 3.73 -18.00
C LEU A 243 -15.56 5.21 -18.37
N VAL A 244 -16.63 5.84 -17.87
CA VAL A 244 -16.87 7.28 -18.06
C VAL A 244 -15.76 8.10 -17.40
N HIS A 245 -15.45 7.82 -16.14
CA HIS A 245 -14.37 8.53 -15.43
C HIS A 245 -12.99 8.21 -15.99
N LEU A 246 -12.76 6.99 -16.45
CA LEU A 246 -11.51 6.58 -17.07
C LEU A 246 -11.27 7.31 -18.39
N ARG A 247 -12.31 7.54 -19.21
CA ARG A 247 -12.22 8.36 -20.42
C ARG A 247 -11.80 9.78 -20.07
N GLN A 248 -12.47 10.41 -19.11
CA GLN A 248 -12.12 11.76 -18.63
C GLN A 248 -10.67 11.85 -18.15
N LEU A 249 -10.22 10.87 -17.35
CA LEU A 249 -8.84 10.83 -16.87
C LEU A 249 -7.82 10.62 -17.98
N ARG A 250 -8.15 9.80 -18.99
CA ARG A 250 -7.28 9.58 -20.15
C ARG A 250 -7.17 10.84 -21.00
N ASP A 251 -8.25 11.61 -21.15
CA ASP A 251 -8.23 12.87 -21.90
C ASP A 251 -7.39 13.92 -21.16
N MET A 252 -7.43 13.95 -19.82
CA MET A 252 -6.61 14.84 -18.98
C MET A 252 -5.15 14.40 -18.87
N TYR A 253 -4.89 13.10 -18.85
CA TYR A 253 -3.57 12.52 -18.53
C TYR A 253 -3.20 11.34 -19.46
N PRO A 254 -3.10 11.56 -20.78
CA PRO A 254 -2.98 10.49 -21.77
C PRO A 254 -1.80 9.55 -21.53
N ASP A 255 -0.65 10.08 -21.11
CA ASP A 255 0.57 9.30 -20.86
C ASP A 255 0.62 8.62 -19.48
N ARG A 256 -0.39 8.86 -18.64
CA ARG A 256 -0.47 8.33 -17.27
C ARG A 256 -1.60 7.33 -17.07
N ILE A 257 -2.41 7.06 -18.10
CA ILE A 257 -3.52 6.11 -18.04
C ILE A 257 -3.33 4.99 -19.06
N LYS A 258 -3.33 3.74 -18.60
CA LYS A 258 -3.29 2.55 -19.45
C LYS A 258 -4.51 1.68 -19.20
N VAL A 259 -5.24 1.35 -20.26
CA VAL A 259 -6.33 0.36 -20.21
C VAL A 259 -5.85 -0.90 -20.88
N VAL A 260 -5.96 -2.04 -20.19
CA VAL A 260 -5.49 -3.33 -20.69
C VAL A 260 -6.56 -4.39 -20.58
N ARG A 261 -6.55 -5.37 -21.49
CA ARG A 261 -7.51 -6.48 -21.50
C ARG A 261 -6.85 -7.75 -20.97
N TYR A 262 -7.54 -8.44 -20.06
CA TYR A 262 -7.07 -9.71 -19.52
C TYR A 262 -6.86 -10.75 -20.62
N GLU A 263 -7.76 -10.80 -21.61
CA GLU A 263 -7.70 -11.78 -22.70
C GLU A 263 -6.43 -11.60 -23.54
N HIS A 264 -5.99 -10.36 -23.76
CA HIS A 264 -4.70 -10.08 -24.42
C HIS A 264 -3.54 -10.65 -23.61
N GLY A 265 -3.54 -10.39 -22.32
CA GLY A 265 -2.47 -10.84 -21.42
C GLY A 265 -2.33 -12.35 -21.28
N VAL A 266 -3.41 -13.12 -21.44
CA VAL A 266 -3.31 -14.59 -21.42
C VAL A 266 -2.98 -15.19 -22.79
N LEU A 267 -3.33 -14.53 -23.89
CA LEU A 267 -3.03 -14.97 -25.25
C LEU A 267 -1.57 -14.68 -25.63
N ASP A 268 -1.08 -13.50 -25.30
CA ASP A 268 0.34 -13.12 -25.46
C ASP A 268 0.89 -12.43 -24.20
N PRO A 269 1.31 -13.23 -23.20
CA PRO A 269 1.90 -12.68 -21.98
C PRO A 269 3.21 -11.92 -22.19
N GLN A 270 3.95 -12.16 -23.28
CA GLN A 270 5.22 -11.48 -23.51
C GLN A 270 5.00 -10.06 -24.05
N ASP A 271 4.14 -9.92 -25.04
CA ASP A 271 3.76 -8.61 -25.58
C ASP A 271 3.06 -7.78 -24.49
N PHE A 272 2.08 -8.37 -23.80
CA PHE A 272 1.37 -7.72 -22.69
C PHE A 272 2.31 -7.24 -21.58
N ALA A 273 3.28 -8.07 -21.17
CA ALA A 273 4.26 -7.67 -20.18
C ALA A 273 5.15 -6.54 -20.70
N THR A 274 5.61 -6.63 -21.96
CA THR A 274 6.46 -5.60 -22.59
C THR A 274 5.74 -4.26 -22.68
N GLU A 275 4.47 -4.27 -23.05
CA GLU A 275 3.62 -3.08 -23.14
C GLU A 275 3.45 -2.40 -21.78
N ILE A 276 3.13 -3.17 -20.74
CA ILE A 276 2.97 -2.64 -19.37
C ILE A 276 4.31 -2.14 -18.84
N TYR A 277 5.40 -2.87 -19.05
CA TYR A 277 6.73 -2.46 -18.58
C TYR A 277 7.18 -1.17 -19.23
N ARG A 278 6.98 -1.03 -20.55
CA ARG A 278 7.25 0.22 -21.27
C ARG A 278 6.43 1.37 -20.70
N PHE A 279 5.13 1.15 -20.46
CA PHE A 279 4.26 2.16 -19.85
C PHE A 279 4.76 2.57 -18.46
N LEU A 280 5.25 1.63 -17.64
CA LEU A 280 5.76 1.90 -16.30
C LEU A 280 7.21 2.40 -16.26
N GLY A 281 7.94 2.38 -17.38
CA GLY A 281 9.38 2.70 -17.42
C GLY A 281 10.26 1.62 -16.79
N LEU A 282 9.79 0.37 -16.78
CA LEU A 282 10.53 -0.78 -16.25
C LEU A 282 11.37 -1.45 -17.35
N ALA A 283 12.57 -1.90 -16.97
CA ALA A 283 13.42 -2.67 -17.86
C ALA A 283 12.86 -4.09 -18.09
N VAL A 284 12.74 -4.50 -19.36
CA VAL A 284 12.41 -5.87 -19.75
C VAL A 284 13.68 -6.71 -19.67
N ASN A 285 13.77 -7.59 -18.67
CA ASN A 285 14.93 -8.47 -18.49
C ASN A 285 14.66 -9.91 -19.02
N LYS A 286 15.73 -10.70 -19.18
CA LYS A 286 15.64 -12.09 -19.65
C LYS A 286 14.79 -12.97 -18.72
N LYS A 287 14.83 -12.71 -17.41
CA LYS A 287 14.07 -13.43 -16.37
C LYS A 287 12.56 -13.32 -16.59
N LEU A 288 12.07 -12.12 -16.92
CA LEU A 288 10.68 -11.87 -17.28
C LEU A 288 10.25 -12.72 -18.49
N ARG A 289 11.03 -12.71 -19.58
CA ARG A 289 10.72 -13.50 -20.79
C ARG A 289 10.60 -14.99 -20.49
N VAL A 290 11.53 -15.53 -19.70
CA VAL A 290 11.51 -16.95 -19.26
C VAL A 290 10.32 -17.22 -18.35
N SER A 291 9.98 -16.30 -17.45
CA SER A 291 8.82 -16.42 -16.56
C SER A 291 7.51 -16.44 -17.35
N CYS A 292 7.32 -15.52 -18.30
CA CYS A 292 6.15 -15.49 -19.18
C CYS A 292 6.02 -16.80 -19.98
N LEU A 293 7.12 -17.33 -20.53
CA LEU A 293 7.13 -18.63 -21.22
C LEU A 293 6.71 -19.79 -20.30
N LYS A 294 7.20 -19.81 -19.05
CA LYS A 294 6.77 -20.81 -18.06
C LYS A 294 5.27 -20.68 -17.77
N PHE A 295 4.77 -19.47 -17.54
CA PHE A 295 3.34 -19.23 -17.30
C PHE A 295 2.46 -19.76 -18.45
N ILE A 296 2.84 -19.51 -19.72
CA ILE A 296 2.16 -20.08 -20.89
C ILE A 296 2.14 -21.60 -20.81
N SER A 297 3.25 -22.26 -20.45
CA SER A 297 3.32 -23.72 -20.36
C SER A 297 2.50 -24.35 -19.21
N TYR A 298 2.35 -23.63 -18.09
CA TYR A 298 1.55 -24.09 -16.95
C TYR A 298 0.05 -23.88 -17.17
N GLU A 299 -0.35 -22.75 -17.75
CA GLU A 299 -1.76 -22.45 -18.04
C GLU A 299 -2.27 -23.19 -19.28
N THR A 300 -1.45 -23.45 -20.31
CA THR A 300 -1.88 -24.27 -21.47
C THR A 300 -2.27 -25.71 -21.10
N LYS A 301 -1.73 -26.25 -20.00
CA LYS A 301 -2.22 -27.53 -19.43
C LYS A 301 -3.62 -27.42 -18.80
N LEU A 302 -4.02 -26.24 -18.33
CA LEU A 302 -5.35 -25.95 -17.77
C LEU A 302 -6.36 -25.53 -18.86
N TYR A 303 -5.93 -24.82 -19.90
CA TYR A 303 -6.82 -24.34 -20.98
C TYR A 303 -7.23 -25.41 -21.99
N ARG A 304 -6.52 -26.55 -22.10
CA ARG A 304 -7.02 -27.72 -22.86
C ARG A 304 -8.34 -28.28 -22.32
N THR A 305 -8.69 -27.99 -21.07
CA THR A 305 -9.93 -28.47 -20.43
C THR A 305 -11.07 -27.46 -20.48
N VAL A 306 -10.83 -26.20 -20.90
CA VAL A 306 -11.84 -25.11 -20.80
C VAL A 306 -12.33 -24.63 -22.18
N ILE A 307 -11.67 -25.02 -23.28
CA ILE A 307 -12.11 -24.70 -24.66
C ILE A 307 -13.01 -25.81 -25.25
N VAL A 308 -13.22 -26.92 -24.52
CA VAL A 308 -14.19 -27.96 -24.89
C VAL A 308 -15.31 -28.01 -23.84
N LEU A 309 -16.09 -26.94 -23.74
CA LEU A 309 -17.46 -26.91 -23.20
C LEU A 309 -18.17 -25.65 -23.71
#